data_AF-A0A3D6CKG1-F1
#
_entry.id   AF-A0A3D6CKG1-F1
#
_cell.length_a   1.000
_cell.length_b   1.000
_cell.length_c   1.000
_cell.angle_alpha   90.00
_cell.angle_beta   90.00
_cell.angle_gamma   90.00
#
_symmetry.space_group_name_H-M   'P 1'
#
loop_
_entity.id
_entity.type
_entity.pdbx_description
1 polymer ?
#
loop_
_entity_poly.entity_id
_entity_poly.type
_entity_poly.pdbx_seq_one_letter_code
_entity_poly.pdbx_strand_id
1 'polypeptide(L)'
;QYFIANKKAHPLSKNIGLRIKATEFQLHINGKKFDTNKTYNVLTSDYLLEGGDKMDFFKNPEKITRLDYKVRAAVLHYFEKVDTLKTAIDTRVILE
;
A
#
# COMPACT_ATOMS: atom_id res chain seq x y z
N GLN A 1 -8.77 10.28 -5.95
CA GLN A 1 -8.52 11.11 -7.16
C GLN A 1 -7.14 10.89 -7.76
N TYR A 2 -6.02 11.03 -7.02
CA TYR A 2 -4.67 10.79 -7.56
C TYR A 2 -4.50 9.43 -8.27
N PHE A 3 -4.92 8.34 -7.62
CA PHE A 3 -4.78 6.98 -8.17
C PHE A 3 -5.53 6.79 -9.50
N ILE A 4 -6.75 7.32 -9.58
CA ILE A 4 -7.63 7.24 -10.76
C ILE A 4 -7.08 8.12 -11.90
N ALA A 5 -6.58 9.31 -11.58
CA ALA A 5 -6.09 10.27 -12.56
C ALA A 5 -4.77 9.82 -13.22
N ASN A 6 -3.83 9.26 -12.44
CA ASN A 6 -2.51 8.93 -12.95
C ASN A 6 -2.46 7.63 -13.78
N LYS A 7 -3.42 6.72 -13.59
CA LYS A 7 -3.50 5.42 -14.31
C LYS A 7 -2.17 4.65 -14.32
N LYS A 8 -1.39 4.72 -13.24
CA LYS A 8 -0.11 4.04 -13.08
C LYS A 8 -0.24 2.84 -12.15
N ALA A 9 0.62 1.84 -12.36
CA ALA A 9 0.73 0.73 -11.43
C ALA A 9 1.33 1.21 -10.11
N HIS A 10 0.68 0.84 -9.00
CA HIS A 10 1.17 1.13 -7.66
C HIS A 10 1.34 -0.19 -6.89
N PRO A 11 2.47 -0.39 -6.19
CA PRO A 11 2.65 -1.55 -5.34
C PRO A 11 1.73 -1.44 -4.12
N LEU A 12 0.66 -2.23 -4.11
CA LEU A 12 -0.29 -2.32 -3.00
C LEU A 12 -0.11 -3.64 -2.26
N SER A 13 -0.39 -3.66 -0.96
CA SER A 13 -0.42 -4.91 -0.19
C SER A 13 -1.46 -5.89 -0.75
N LYS A 14 -1.19 -7.20 -0.65
CA LYS A 14 -2.17 -8.27 -0.95
C LYS A 14 -3.44 -8.19 -0.08
N ASN A 15 -3.38 -7.43 1.00
CA ASN A 15 -4.48 -7.21 1.93
C ASN A 15 -5.46 -6.13 1.44
N ILE A 16 -5.14 -5.42 0.35
CA ILE A 16 -5.99 -4.38 -0.24
C ILE A 16 -6.87 -4.99 -1.32
N GLY A 17 -8.18 -4.73 -1.22
CA GLY A 17 -9.13 -4.91 -2.31
C GLY A 17 -9.75 -3.57 -2.69
N LEU A 18 -9.33 -3.01 -3.80
CA LEU A 18 -9.79 -1.72 -4.32
C LEU A 18 -10.61 -1.93 -5.59
N ARG A 19 -11.87 -1.53 -5.58
CA ARG A 19 -12.72 -1.46 -6.78
C ARG A 19 -12.97 -0.01 -7.12
N ILE A 20 -12.85 0.37 -8.38
CA ILE A 20 -13.01 1.74 -8.84
C ILE A 20 -14.03 1.73 -9.97
N LYS A 21 -15.07 2.55 -9.86
CA LYS A 21 -16.08 2.74 -10.90
C LYS A 21 -16.22 4.24 -11.17
N ALA A 22 -15.81 4.66 -12.36
CA ALA A 22 -15.69 6.08 -12.72
C ALA A 22 -14.91 6.91 -11.66
N THR A 23 -15.60 7.71 -10.84
CA THR A 23 -15.00 8.53 -9.77
C THR A 23 -15.17 7.95 -8.38
N GLU A 24 -15.97 6.89 -8.24
CA GLU A 24 -16.25 6.21 -6.98
C GLU A 24 -15.28 5.05 -6.73
N PHE A 25 -15.07 4.70 -5.46
CA PHE A 25 -14.29 3.53 -5.09
C PHE A 25 -14.86 2.79 -3.88
N GLN A 26 -14.59 1.50 -3.84
CA GLN A 26 -14.80 0.65 -2.67
C GLN A 26 -13.46 0.07 -2.24
N LEU A 27 -13.08 0.33 -0.99
CA LEU A 27 -11.84 -0.17 -0.40
C LEU A 27 -12.15 -1.19 0.69
N HIS A 28 -11.49 -2.35 0.60
CA HIS A 28 -11.46 -3.36 1.64
C HIS A 28 -10.02 -3.57 2.10
N ILE A 29 -9.84 -3.72 3.41
CA ILE A 29 -8.56 -4.03 4.05
C ILE A 29 -8.75 -5.34 4.82
N ASN A 30 -7.98 -6.37 4.47
CA ASN A 30 -8.16 -7.74 4.99
C ASN A 30 -9.60 -8.26 4.83
N GLY A 31 -10.22 -7.98 3.68
CA GLY A 31 -11.60 -8.38 3.38
C GLY A 31 -12.70 -7.59 4.11
N LYS A 32 -12.35 -6.65 4.99
CA LYS A 32 -13.30 -5.79 5.70
C LYS A 32 -13.43 -4.45 5.01
N LYS A 33 -14.65 -3.92 4.88
CA LYS A 33 -14.89 -2.59 4.32
C LYS A 33 -14.08 -1.54 5.11
N PHE A 34 -13.43 -0.65 4.37
CA PHE A 34 -12.69 0.47 4.96
C PHE A 34 -13.64 1.34 5.80
N ASP A 35 -13.19 1.61 7.02
CA ASP A 35 -13.90 2.40 8.02
C ASP A 35 -13.07 3.64 8.32
N THR A 36 -13.63 4.82 8.04
CA THR A 36 -12.98 6.11 8.19
C THR A 36 -12.77 6.51 9.64
N ASN A 37 -13.43 5.85 10.59
CA ASN A 37 -13.32 6.15 12.02
C ASN A 37 -12.29 5.25 12.73
N LYS A 38 -11.52 4.45 11.97
CA LYS A 38 -10.49 3.56 12.51
C LYS A 38 -9.09 4.00 12.11
N THR A 39 -8.15 3.83 13.03
CA THR A 39 -6.72 3.96 12.77
C THR A 39 -6.18 2.66 12.16
N TYR A 40 -5.36 2.78 11.12
CA TYR A 40 -4.68 1.64 10.48
C TYR A 40 -3.17 1.84 10.54
N ASN A 41 -2.45 0.75 10.78
CA ASN A 41 -0.99 0.75 10.66
C ASN A 41 -0.59 0.57 9.19
N VAL A 42 0.25 1.47 8.69
CA VAL A 42 0.81 1.40 7.34
C VAL A 42 2.32 1.24 7.44
N LEU A 43 2.86 0.25 6.73
CA LEU A 43 4.30 0.10 6.55
C LEU A 43 4.71 0.78 5.24
N THR A 44 5.62 1.74 5.31
CA THR A 44 6.10 2.52 4.16
C THR A 44 7.56 2.92 4.36
N SER A 45 8.17 3.56 3.36
CA SER A 45 9.50 4.17 3.50
C SER A 45 9.42 5.57 4.11
N ASP A 46 10.53 6.03 4.70
CA ASP A 46 10.72 7.41 5.11
C ASP A 46 10.51 8.40 3.95
N TYR A 47 11.00 8.07 2.75
CA TYR A 47 10.78 8.89 1.55
C TYR A 47 9.29 9.21 1.31
N LEU A 48 8.40 8.20 1.39
CA LEU A 48 6.97 8.42 1.19
C LEU A 48 6.30 9.06 2.42
N LEU A 49 6.75 8.71 3.63
CA LEU A 49 6.27 9.32 4.89
C LEU A 49 6.47 10.85 4.88
N GLU A 50 7.62 11.31 4.39
CA GLU A 50 7.97 12.74 4.29
C GLU A 50 7.31 13.43 3.06
N GLY A 51 6.41 12.75 2.34
CA GLY A 51 5.64 13.28 1.21
C GLY A 51 6.30 13.14 -0.16
N GLY A 52 7.34 12.32 -0.28
CA GLY A 52 7.85 11.88 -1.58
C GLY A 52 6.74 11.34 -2.48
N ASP A 53 6.90 11.50 -3.80
CA ASP A 53 5.90 11.12 -4.81
C ASP A 53 4.48 11.70 -4.59
N LYS A 54 4.39 12.88 -3.95
CA LYS A 54 3.13 13.56 -3.59
C LYS A 54 2.26 12.76 -2.61
N MET A 55 2.87 11.88 -1.80
CA MET A 55 2.17 11.15 -0.74
C MET A 55 1.99 12.01 0.53
N ASP A 56 1.55 13.26 0.37
CA ASP A 56 1.45 14.25 1.45
C ASP A 56 0.48 13.83 2.57
N PHE A 57 -0.43 12.90 2.28
CA PHE A 57 -1.36 12.34 3.25
C PHE A 57 -0.68 11.53 4.37
N PHE A 58 0.60 11.17 4.23
CA PHE A 58 1.36 10.53 5.31
C PHE A 58 2.00 11.51 6.30
N LYS A 59 2.08 12.81 5.99
CA LYS A 59 2.86 13.78 6.79
C LYS A 59 2.35 14.01 8.22
N ASN A 60 1.10 13.64 8.52
CA ASN A 60 0.49 13.86 9.84
C ASN A 60 -0.04 12.53 10.44
N PRO A 61 0.84 11.57 10.78
CA PRO A 61 0.41 10.31 11.37
C PRO A 61 0.09 10.45 12.87
N GLU A 62 -0.84 9.65 13.38
CA GLU A 62 -1.12 9.58 14.83
C GLU A 62 0.08 9.04 15.64
N LYS A 63 0.85 8.11 15.04
CA LYS A 63 2.03 7.51 15.65
C LYS A 63 3.02 7.06 14.58
N ILE A 64 4.31 7.22 14.86
CA ILE A 64 5.41 6.70 14.03
C ILE A 64 6.18 5.65 14.82
N THR A 65 6.44 4.50 14.19
CA THR A 65 7.38 3.49 14.70
C THR A 65 8.49 3.32 13.68
N ARG A 66 9.71 3.78 13.99
CA ARG A 66 10.87 3.60 13.12
C ARG A 66 11.43 2.20 13.32
N LEU A 67 11.61 1.47 12.21
CA LEU A 67 12.20 0.14 12.21
C LEU A 67 13.73 0.17 12.06
N ASP A 68 14.28 1.31 11.66
CA ASP A 68 15.70 1.51 11.28
C ASP A 68 16.20 0.41 10.33
N TYR A 69 15.30 -0.03 9.45
CA TYR A 69 15.49 -1.17 8.59
C TYR A 69 15.24 -0.80 7.14
N LYS A 70 16.23 -1.06 6.28
CA LYS A 70 16.23 -0.60 4.90
C LYS A 70 15.41 -1.54 4.03
N VAL A 71 14.61 -0.97 3.11
CA VAL A 71 13.80 -1.74 2.14
C VAL A 71 14.65 -2.77 1.37
N ARG A 72 15.88 -2.40 0.96
CA ARG A 72 16.80 -3.34 0.30
C ARG A 72 17.11 -4.58 1.16
N ALA A 73 17.29 -4.39 2.46
CA ALA A 73 17.64 -5.47 3.37
C ALA A 73 16.42 -6.37 3.57
N ALA A 74 15.22 -5.77 3.68
CA ALA A 74 13.96 -6.52 3.75
C ALA A 74 13.76 -7.44 2.54
N VAL A 75 14.05 -6.93 1.34
CA VAL A 75 13.97 -7.70 0.10
C VAL A 75 15.03 -8.81 0.07
N LEU A 76 16.29 -8.52 0.41
CA LEU A 76 17.36 -9.51 0.47
C LEU A 76 17.06 -10.64 1.45
N HIS A 77 16.71 -10.31 2.69
CA HIS A 77 16.37 -11.32 3.70
C HIS A 77 15.11 -12.11 3.33
N TYR A 78 14.19 -11.56 2.53
CA TYR A 78 13.07 -12.32 2.00
C TYR A 78 13.57 -13.34 0.96
N PHE A 79 14.44 -12.96 0.04
CA PHE A 79 15.01 -13.87 -0.96
C PHE A 79 15.90 -14.96 -0.33
N GLU A 80 16.62 -14.66 0.74
CA GLU A 80 17.37 -15.68 1.50
C GLU A 80 16.45 -16.74 2.14
N LYS A 81 15.22 -16.38 2.47
CA LYS A 81 14.23 -17.27 3.11
C LYS A 81 13.31 -17.97 2.12
N VAL A 82 13.20 -17.46 0.89
CA VAL A 82 12.25 -17.91 -0.12
C VAL A 82 13.01 -18.36 -1.35
N ASP A 83 13.16 -19.67 -1.46
CA ASP A 83 13.86 -20.35 -2.56
C ASP A 83 13.31 -19.98 -3.95
N THR A 84 11.99 -20.02 -4.13
CA THR A 84 11.34 -19.76 -5.41
C THR A 84 10.25 -18.70 -5.28
N LEU A 85 10.34 -17.64 -6.10
CA LEU A 85 9.31 -16.61 -6.18
C LEU A 85 8.09 -17.10 -6.94
N LYS A 86 6.98 -17.29 -6.24
CA LYS A 86 5.68 -17.60 -6.84
C LYS A 86 4.89 -16.31 -7.03
N THR A 87 4.42 -16.06 -8.25
CA THR A 87 3.63 -14.88 -8.59
C THR A 87 2.30 -15.31 -9.21
N ALA A 88 1.25 -14.54 -8.92
CA ALA A 88 -0.06 -14.70 -9.50
C ALA A 88 -0.77 -13.34 -9.51
N ILE A 89 -1.68 -13.14 -10.47
CA ILE A 89 -2.58 -12.00 -10.45
C ILE A 89 -3.60 -12.25 -9.33
N ASP A 90 -3.61 -11.37 -8.32
CA ASP A 90 -4.47 -11.50 -7.14
C ASP A 90 -5.53 -10.39 -7.03
N THR A 91 -5.79 -9.68 -8.13
CA THR A 91 -6.94 -8.75 -8.31
C THR A 91 -7.07 -7.67 -7.22
N ARG A 92 -5.94 -7.19 -6.67
CA ARG A 92 -5.91 -6.10 -5.67
C ARG A 92 -6.63 -4.83 -6.10
N VAL A 93 -6.65 -4.56 -7.41
CA VAL A 93 -7.32 -3.41 -8.01
C VAL A 93 -8.17 -3.89 -9.17
N ILE A 94 -9.45 -3.51 -9.17
CA ILE A 94 -10.40 -3.76 -10.25
C ILE A 94 -10.92 -2.40 -10.73
N LEU A 95 -10.83 -2.17 -12.03
CA LEU A 95 -11.39 -1.00 -12.70
C LEU A 95 -12.67 -1.46 -13.42
N GLU A 96 -13.81 -0.87 -13.06
CA GLU A 96 -15.15 -1.11 -13.63
C GLU A 96 -15.55 0.01 -14.60
#